data_AF-A0A9D9SX19-F1
#
_entry.id   AF-A0A9D9SX19-F1
#
_cell.length_a   1.000
_cell.length_b   1.000
_cell.length_c   1.000
_cell.angle_alpha   90.00
_cell.angle_beta   90.00
_cell.angle_gamma   90.00
#
_symmetry.space_group_name_H-M   'P 1'
#
loop_
_entity.id
_entity.type
_entity.pdbx_description
1 polymer ?
#
loop_
_entity_poly.entity_id
_entity_poly.type
_entity_poly.pdbx_seq_one_letter_code
_entity_poly.pdbx_strand_id
1 'polypeptide(L)'
;MKHLLIGGSLVVSSILFGQSKFAQLDMELPTPNEFRTAAGAPGNHYYQQKADYKMSITLDDKKQIISGEEVITYTNNSPDVLEYLWLQLDQNIYKKDAENRFIEVEKMEDFKSIKDVERKLMVFDGGYNIVSVASLSGEKMKFA
;
A
#
# COMPACT_ATOMS: atom_id res chain seq x y z
N MET A 1 43.92 56.46 -39.88
CA MET A 1 43.35 55.98 -41.16
C MET A 1 42.94 54.53 -41.01
N LYS A 2 41.82 54.17 -41.66
CA LYS A 2 41.21 52.84 -41.81
C LYS A 2 40.20 52.43 -40.73
N HIS A 3 38.96 52.79 -41.01
CA HIS A 3 37.73 52.19 -40.50
C HIS A 3 37.61 50.73 -40.94
N LEU A 4 36.97 49.88 -40.13
CA LEU A 4 36.10 48.83 -40.67
C LEU A 4 35.03 48.41 -39.63
N LEU A 5 33.79 48.82 -39.90
CA LEU A 5 32.56 48.28 -39.32
C LEU A 5 32.26 46.93 -40.01
N ILE A 6 31.95 45.90 -39.23
CA ILE A 6 31.21 44.73 -39.71
C ILE A 6 30.16 44.37 -38.65
N GLY A 7 28.89 44.61 -39.00
CA GLY A 7 27.73 44.16 -38.24
C GLY A 7 27.53 42.65 -38.37
N GLY A 8 27.11 42.01 -37.28
CA GLY A 8 26.70 40.61 -37.24
C GLY A 8 25.35 40.51 -36.55
N SER A 9 24.35 40.06 -37.30
CA SER A 9 22.95 39.94 -36.93
C SER A 9 22.74 38.98 -35.74
N LEU A 10 21.88 39.38 -34.79
CA LEU A 10 21.35 38.53 -33.73
C LEU A 10 20.31 37.58 -34.36
N VAL A 11 20.63 36.27 -34.45
CA VAL A 11 19.62 35.26 -34.78
C VAL A 11 19.22 34.57 -33.47
N VAL A 12 18.11 35.02 -32.90
CA VAL A 12 17.40 34.28 -31.84
C VAL A 12 16.72 33.09 -32.52
N SER A 13 17.26 31.89 -32.33
CA SER A 13 16.59 30.66 -32.73
C SER A 13 15.54 30.33 -31.67
N SER A 14 14.27 30.59 -31.98
CA SER A 14 13.12 30.21 -31.19
C SER A 14 13.01 28.68 -31.12
N ILE A 15 13.03 28.12 -29.91
CA ILE A 15 12.76 26.71 -29.67
C ILE A 15 11.28 26.45 -29.97
N LEU A 16 11.00 25.80 -31.10
CA LEU A 16 9.69 25.23 -31.40
C LEU A 16 9.58 23.88 -30.67
N PHE A 17 8.99 23.86 -29.48
CA PHE A 17 8.52 22.62 -28.87
C PHE A 17 7.28 22.14 -29.65
N GLY A 18 7.51 21.30 -30.65
CA GLY A 18 6.47 20.60 -31.40
C GLY A 18 5.71 19.60 -30.52
N GLN A 19 4.39 19.55 -30.70
CA GLN A 19 3.44 18.70 -29.99
C GLN A 19 3.82 17.21 -30.00
N SER A 20 3.95 16.61 -28.81
CA SER A 20 4.18 15.19 -28.56
C SER A 20 2.89 14.35 -28.61
N LYS A 21 1.98 14.58 -29.57
CA LYS A 21 0.74 13.80 -29.70
C LYS A 21 0.94 12.38 -30.27
N PHE A 22 2.17 12.04 -30.67
CA PHE A 22 2.59 10.71 -31.12
C PHE A 22 3.95 10.32 -30.54
N ALA A 23 4.28 10.76 -29.31
CA ALA A 23 5.47 10.25 -28.63
C ALA A 23 5.32 8.73 -28.47
N GLN A 24 6.33 8.00 -28.94
CA GLN A 24 6.38 6.55 -28.85
C GLN A 24 6.35 6.15 -27.37
N LEU A 25 5.44 5.25 -26.98
CA LEU A 25 5.28 4.71 -25.61
C LEU A 25 6.50 3.88 -25.11
N ASP A 26 7.62 3.93 -25.82
CA ASP A 26 8.74 2.98 -25.70
C ASP A 26 9.86 3.41 -24.72
N MET A 27 9.60 4.37 -23.83
CA MET A 27 10.62 4.84 -22.87
C MET A 27 10.16 4.80 -21.40
N GLU A 28 9.07 4.11 -21.07
CA GLU A 28 8.58 3.97 -19.69
C GLU A 28 8.81 2.58 -19.07
N LEU A 29 9.53 1.68 -19.75
CA LEU A 29 9.93 0.42 -19.15
C LEU A 29 11.30 0.57 -18.47
N PRO A 30 11.44 0.15 -17.20
CA PRO A 30 12.70 0.25 -16.48
C PRO A 30 13.79 -0.51 -17.23
N THR A 31 14.99 0.07 -17.28
CA THR A 31 16.15 -0.61 -17.87
C THR A 31 16.42 -1.92 -17.11
N PRO A 32 16.79 -3.00 -17.83
CA PRO A 32 17.11 -4.26 -17.20
C PRO A 32 18.21 -4.08 -16.14
N ASN A 33 18.04 -4.73 -14.99
CA ASN A 33 19.02 -4.75 -13.91
C ASN A 33 19.19 -6.18 -13.35
N GLU A 34 20.04 -6.34 -12.34
CA GLU A 34 20.35 -7.64 -11.74
C GLU A 34 19.14 -8.30 -11.04
N PHE A 35 18.10 -7.52 -10.72
CA PHE A 35 16.88 -7.97 -10.08
C PHE A 35 15.75 -8.27 -11.09
N ARG A 36 15.71 -7.60 -12.24
CA ARG A 36 14.72 -7.79 -13.32
C ARG A 36 15.36 -7.68 -14.70
N THR A 37 15.22 -8.75 -15.48
CA THR A 37 15.70 -8.83 -16.87
C THR A 37 14.84 -8.01 -17.84
N ALA A 38 15.32 -7.82 -19.07
CA ALA A 38 14.59 -7.13 -20.15
C ALA A 38 13.26 -7.78 -20.52
N ALA A 39 13.10 -9.07 -20.24
CA ALA A 39 11.86 -9.81 -20.43
C ALA A 39 10.88 -9.67 -19.24
N GLY A 40 11.24 -8.88 -18.22
CA GLY A 40 10.47 -8.74 -16.98
C GLY A 40 10.61 -9.92 -16.02
N ALA A 41 11.38 -10.96 -16.37
CA ALA A 41 11.62 -12.12 -15.52
C ALA A 41 12.58 -11.77 -14.35
N PRO A 42 12.43 -12.44 -13.19
CA PRO A 42 13.38 -12.38 -12.09
C PRO A 42 14.83 -12.54 -12.55
N GLY A 43 15.69 -11.60 -12.17
CA GLY A 43 17.14 -11.69 -12.38
C GLY A 43 17.83 -12.61 -11.37
N ASN A 44 19.15 -12.74 -11.48
CA ASN A 44 19.93 -13.62 -10.60
C ASN A 44 19.95 -13.16 -9.13
N HIS A 45 19.86 -11.85 -8.88
CA HIS A 45 19.83 -11.27 -7.54
C HIS A 45 18.41 -11.00 -7.05
N TYR A 46 17.39 -11.42 -7.80
CA TYR A 46 16.01 -11.27 -7.38
C TYR A 46 15.72 -12.09 -6.12
N TYR A 47 15.15 -11.44 -5.11
CA TYR A 47 14.72 -12.07 -3.87
C TYR A 47 13.19 -11.99 -3.72
N GLN A 48 12.63 -12.97 -3.01
CA GLN A 48 11.22 -12.97 -2.60
C GLN A 48 11.15 -13.15 -1.10
N GLN A 49 10.37 -12.32 -0.43
CA GLN A 49 10.12 -12.49 1.00
C GLN A 49 9.20 -13.68 1.22
N LYS A 50 9.38 -14.37 2.35
CA LYS A 50 8.53 -15.49 2.75
C LYS A 50 7.92 -15.21 4.12
N ALA A 51 6.62 -15.43 4.24
CA ALA A 51 5.92 -15.39 5.51
C ALA A 51 5.14 -16.69 5.68
N ASP A 52 5.46 -17.44 6.73
CA ASP A 52 4.75 -18.66 7.11
C ASP A 52 3.84 -18.36 8.30
N TYR A 53 2.60 -18.80 8.21
CA TYR A 53 1.56 -18.51 9.19
C TYR A 53 1.08 -19.79 9.85
N LYS A 54 1.06 -19.80 11.19
CA LYS A 54 0.45 -20.87 11.97
C LYS A 54 -0.57 -20.26 12.93
N MET A 55 -1.84 -20.53 12.66
CA MET A 55 -2.96 -19.97 13.42
C MET A 55 -3.67 -21.06 14.23
N SER A 56 -4.05 -20.72 15.46
CA SER A 56 -4.94 -21.51 16.30
C SER A 56 -6.12 -20.63 16.68
N ILE A 57 -7.30 -20.93 16.11
CA ILE A 57 -8.49 -20.06 16.18
C ILE A 57 -9.67 -20.84 16.75
N THR A 58 -10.43 -20.19 17.62
CA THR A 58 -11.66 -20.68 18.23
C THR A 58 -12.81 -19.73 17.88
N LEU A 59 -13.90 -20.30 17.37
CA LEU A 59 -15.17 -19.60 17.12
C LEU A 59 -16.15 -19.89 18.26
N ASP A 60 -16.60 -18.86 18.96
CA ASP A 60 -17.71 -18.92 19.93
C ASP A 60 -18.96 -18.33 19.28
N ASP A 61 -19.85 -19.20 18.78
CA ASP A 61 -21.10 -18.81 18.11
C ASP A 61 -22.10 -18.17 19.08
N LYS A 62 -22.08 -18.52 20.37
CA LYS A 62 -23.01 -17.91 21.35
C LYS A 62 -22.65 -16.46 21.62
N LYS A 63 -21.34 -16.17 21.66
CA LYS A 63 -20.83 -14.81 21.88
C LYS A 63 -20.56 -14.04 20.60
N GLN A 64 -20.62 -14.71 19.44
CA GLN A 64 -20.24 -14.15 18.13
C GLN A 64 -18.80 -13.59 18.14
N ILE A 65 -17.87 -14.33 18.76
CA ILE A 65 -16.47 -13.92 18.90
C ILE A 65 -15.56 -14.96 18.26
N ILE A 66 -14.56 -14.48 17.52
CA ILE A 66 -13.42 -15.27 17.05
C ILE A 66 -12.21 -14.86 17.88
N SER A 67 -11.55 -15.83 18.49
CA SER A 67 -10.35 -15.61 19.31
C SER A 67 -9.28 -16.62 18.95
N GLY A 68 -8.01 -16.26 19.08
CA GLY A 68 -6.94 -17.16 18.70
C GLY A 68 -5.56 -16.58 18.89
N GLU A 69 -4.58 -17.42 18.59
CA GLU A 69 -3.16 -17.08 18.55
C GLU A 69 -2.62 -17.35 17.14
N GLU A 70 -1.73 -16.47 16.69
CA GLU A 70 -1.09 -16.56 15.39
C GLU A 70 0.42 -16.41 15.55
N VAL A 71 1.16 -17.35 14.97
CA VAL A 71 2.61 -17.32 14.87
C VAL A 71 2.98 -17.02 13.42
N ILE A 72 3.65 -15.90 13.21
CA ILE A 72 4.14 -15.45 11.91
C ILE A 72 5.67 -15.65 11.88
N THR A 73 6.15 -16.50 10.99
CA THR A 73 7.60 -16.66 10.73
C THR A 73 7.94 -15.91 9.44
N TYR A 74 8.59 -14.76 9.58
CA TYR A 74 9.02 -13.95 8.44
C TYR A 74 10.49 -14.25 8.10
N THR A 75 10.75 -14.58 6.84
CA THR A 75 12.10 -14.77 6.30
C THR A 75 12.44 -13.59 5.40
N ASN A 76 13.37 -12.75 5.84
CA ASN A 76 13.94 -11.68 5.03
C ASN A 76 15.03 -12.26 4.11
N ASN A 77 14.74 -12.37 2.82
CA ASN A 77 15.67 -12.77 1.78
C ASN A 77 16.31 -11.56 1.07
N SER A 78 15.95 -10.33 1.47
CA SER A 78 16.60 -9.11 0.98
C SER A 78 18.03 -9.01 1.52
N PRO A 79 18.99 -8.47 0.74
CA PRO A 79 20.30 -8.08 1.26
C PRO A 79 20.23 -6.94 2.28
N ASP A 80 19.12 -6.20 2.32
CA ASP A 80 18.94 -5.05 3.21
C ASP A 80 18.38 -5.46 4.59
N VAL A 81 18.78 -4.71 5.62
CA VAL A 81 18.28 -4.89 6.98
C VAL A 81 16.83 -4.42 7.07
N LEU A 82 15.95 -5.30 7.57
CA LEU A 82 14.55 -4.97 7.82
C LEU A 82 14.38 -4.43 9.24
N GLU A 83 14.12 -3.13 9.37
CA GLU A 83 13.92 -2.47 10.67
C GLU A 83 12.49 -2.61 11.20
N TYR A 84 11.50 -2.64 10.30
CA TYR A 84 10.08 -2.65 10.65
C TYR A 84 9.32 -3.69 9.82
N LEU A 85 8.38 -4.39 10.46
CA LEU A 85 7.43 -5.26 9.80
C LEU A 85 6.03 -4.63 9.90
N TRP A 86 5.42 -4.38 8.75
CA TRP A 86 4.05 -3.88 8.67
C TRP A 86 3.09 -5.06 8.48
N LEU A 87 2.04 -5.10 9.30
CA LEU A 87 0.97 -6.08 9.18
C LEU A 87 -0.33 -5.38 8.82
N GLN A 88 -0.99 -5.90 7.79
CA GLN A 88 -2.27 -5.37 7.33
C GLN A 88 -3.40 -6.03 8.12
N LEU A 89 -4.19 -5.20 8.80
CA LEU A 89 -5.26 -5.63 9.69
C LEU A 89 -6.61 -5.17 9.15
N ASP A 90 -7.07 -5.82 8.08
CA ASP A 90 -8.23 -5.36 7.29
C ASP A 90 -9.50 -5.17 8.10
N GLN A 91 -9.77 -6.02 9.10
CA GLN A 91 -10.97 -5.90 9.92
C GLN A 91 -11.04 -4.60 10.73
N ASN A 92 -9.92 -3.88 10.90
CA ASN A 92 -9.91 -2.61 11.63
C ASN A 92 -10.76 -1.52 10.95
N ILE A 93 -11.15 -1.69 9.69
CA ILE A 93 -12.13 -0.82 9.01
C ILE A 93 -13.51 -0.82 9.69
N TYR A 94 -13.82 -1.86 10.48
CA TYR A 94 -15.08 -2.00 11.20
C TYR A 94 -15.01 -1.49 12.65
N LYS A 95 -13.85 -0.99 13.10
CA LYS A 95 -13.75 -0.35 14.42
C LYS A 95 -14.61 0.90 14.45
N LYS A 96 -15.16 1.21 15.63
CA LYS A 96 -16.01 2.40 15.82
C LYS A 96 -15.28 3.71 15.54
N ASP A 97 -13.98 3.76 15.79
CA ASP A 97 -13.08 4.89 15.59
C ASP A 97 -12.27 4.80 14.29
N ALA A 98 -12.63 3.89 13.38
CA ALA A 98 -11.95 3.73 12.10
C ALA A 98 -12.05 5.00 11.23
N GLU A 99 -10.93 5.40 10.63
CA GLU A 99 -10.81 6.66 9.90
C GLU A 99 -11.75 6.76 8.69
N ASN A 100 -12.04 5.62 8.06
CA ASN A 100 -13.01 5.51 6.95
C ASN A 100 -14.41 6.02 7.31
N ARG A 101 -14.84 5.90 8.58
CA ARG A 101 -16.15 6.34 9.04
C ARG A 101 -16.30 7.86 9.04
N PHE A 102 -15.20 8.60 9.17
CA PHE A 102 -15.23 10.07 9.12
C PHE A 102 -15.31 10.61 7.68
N ILE A 103 -14.97 9.79 6.69
CA ILE A 103 -14.90 10.17 5.27
C ILE A 103 -16.10 9.59 4.49
N GLU A 104 -16.92 8.75 5.14
CA GLU A 104 -18.09 8.13 4.52
C GLU A 104 -19.14 9.20 4.16
N VAL A 105 -19.31 9.42 2.85
CA VAL A 105 -20.33 10.33 2.32
C VAL A 105 -21.67 9.61 2.36
N GLU A 106 -22.53 10.00 3.30
CA GLU A 106 -23.90 9.48 3.36
C GLU A 106 -24.65 9.83 2.07
N LYS A 107 -25.08 8.79 1.35
CA LYS A 107 -26.02 8.94 0.25
C LYS A 107 -27.44 8.97 0.81
N MET A 108 -28.29 9.76 0.18
CA MET A 108 -29.71 9.83 0.52
C MET A 108 -30.35 8.48 0.16
N GLU A 109 -30.72 7.71 1.18
CA GLU A 109 -31.33 6.38 1.04
C GLU A 109 -32.84 6.45 1.21
N ASP A 110 -33.55 5.65 0.42
CA ASP A 110 -35.01 5.54 0.48
C ASP A 110 -35.40 4.41 1.45
N PHE A 111 -35.66 4.76 2.72
CA PHE A 111 -36.04 3.80 3.75
C PHE A 111 -37.50 3.36 3.58
N LYS A 112 -37.73 2.05 3.41
CA LYS A 112 -39.07 1.50 3.20
C LYS A 112 -39.75 1.03 4.50
N SER A 113 -38.99 0.88 5.58
CA SER A 113 -39.50 0.39 6.86
C SER A 113 -38.67 0.85 8.06
N ILE A 114 -39.25 0.79 9.27
CA ILE A 114 -38.54 1.04 10.53
C ILE A 114 -37.34 0.08 10.71
N LYS A 115 -37.44 -1.15 10.19
CA LYS A 115 -36.34 -2.13 10.23
C LYS A 115 -35.13 -1.70 9.40
N ASP A 116 -35.33 -0.93 8.33
CA ASP A 116 -34.24 -0.43 7.49
C ASP A 116 -33.45 0.66 8.21
N VAL A 117 -34.16 1.52 8.95
CA VAL A 117 -33.55 2.52 9.83
C VAL A 117 -32.79 1.85 10.97
N GLU A 118 -33.39 0.84 11.62
CA GLU A 118 -32.74 0.09 12.70
C GLU A 118 -31.44 -0.56 12.23
N ARG A 119 -31.43 -1.19 11.05
CA ARG A 119 -30.23 -1.80 10.48
C ARG A 119 -29.14 -0.78 10.16
N LYS A 120 -29.51 0.41 9.70
CA LYS A 120 -28.54 1.49 9.45
C LYS A 120 -27.92 2.02 10.75
N LEU A 121 -28.72 2.08 11.82
CA LEU A 121 -28.27 2.51 13.14
C LEU A 121 -27.53 1.41 13.93
N MET A 122 -27.53 0.16 13.45
CA MET A 122 -26.76 -0.91 14.06
C MET A 122 -25.26 -0.64 13.91
N VAL A 123 -24.62 -0.28 15.03
CA VAL A 123 -23.18 -0.12 15.10
C VAL A 123 -22.55 -1.46 15.49
N PHE A 124 -21.91 -2.11 14.54
CA PHE A 124 -21.03 -3.24 14.81
C PHE A 124 -19.66 -2.73 15.29
N ASP A 125 -19.15 -3.31 16.38
CA ASP A 125 -17.83 -3.02 16.92
C ASP A 125 -16.87 -4.14 16.48
N GLY A 126 -16.35 -4.01 15.27
CA GLY A 126 -15.48 -5.00 14.66
C GLY A 126 -14.00 -4.71 14.87
N GLY A 127 -13.17 -5.48 14.17
CA GLY A 127 -11.72 -5.28 14.14
C GLY A 127 -10.95 -6.16 15.09
N TYR A 128 -9.62 -6.04 15.00
CA TYR A 128 -8.70 -6.83 15.80
C TYR A 128 -8.45 -6.16 17.16
N ASN A 129 -8.64 -6.95 18.21
CA ASN A 129 -8.26 -6.60 19.58
C ASN A 129 -6.97 -7.35 19.92
N ILE A 130 -5.84 -6.72 19.64
CA ILE A 130 -4.52 -7.32 19.88
C ILE A 130 -4.24 -7.31 21.38
N VAL A 131 -4.18 -8.50 21.99
CA VAL A 131 -3.89 -8.65 23.43
C VAL A 131 -2.40 -8.50 23.71
N SER A 132 -1.57 -9.12 22.87
CA SER A 132 -0.12 -9.07 23.02
C SER A 132 0.58 -9.44 21.73
N VAL A 133 1.77 -8.86 21.53
CA VAL A 133 2.71 -9.28 20.50
C VAL A 133 4.01 -9.67 21.21
N ALA A 134 4.48 -10.89 20.98
CA ALA A 134 5.70 -11.41 21.59
C ALA A 134 6.48 -12.26 20.58
N SER A 135 7.78 -12.37 20.79
CA SER A 135 8.62 -13.32 20.07
C SER A 135 8.37 -14.75 20.56
N LEU A 136 8.84 -15.73 19.80
CA LEU A 136 8.81 -17.14 20.20
C LEU A 136 9.61 -17.43 21.49
N SER A 137 10.56 -16.56 21.85
CA SER A 137 11.32 -16.63 23.10
C SER A 137 10.58 -16.01 24.30
N GLY A 138 9.38 -15.46 24.09
CA GLY A 138 8.56 -14.81 25.12
C GLY A 138 8.92 -13.34 25.37
N GLU A 139 9.78 -12.75 24.55
CA GLU A 139 10.11 -11.34 24.64
C GLU A 139 8.97 -10.48 24.10
N LYS A 140 8.48 -9.53 24.89
CA LYS A 140 7.41 -8.63 24.45
C LYS A 140 7.93 -7.69 23.38
N MET A 141 7.26 -7.65 22.24
CA MET A 141 7.59 -6.73 21.16
C MET A 141 6.74 -5.47 21.28
N LYS A 142 7.34 -4.31 20.95
CA LYS A 142 6.60 -3.07 20.83
C LYS A 142 5.79 -3.10 19.54
N PHE A 143 4.51 -2.77 19.63
CA PHE A 143 3.64 -2.49 18.50
C PHE A 143 2.99 -1.12 18.74
N ALA A 144 2.76 -0.38 17.65
CA ALA A 144 2.20 0.97 17.68
C ALA A 144 0.67 0.94 17.59
#